data_AF-A0A6A6ZQT6-F1
#
_entry.id   AF-A0A6A6ZQT6-F1
#
_cell.length_a   1.000
_cell.length_b   1.000
_cell.length_c   1.000
_cell.angle_alpha   90.00
_cell.angle_beta   90.00
_cell.angle_gamma   90.00
#
_symmetry.space_group_name_H-M   'P 1'
#
loop_
_entity.id
_entity.type
_entity.pdbx_description
1 polymer ?
#
loop_
_entity_poly.entity_id
_entity_poly.type
_entity_poly.pdbx_seq_one_letter_code
_entity_poly.pdbx_strand_id
1 'polypeptide(L)'
;MNQAEDVEVILGHKRRYKFHSGTLARNSTLFAELLTEPNAAKLSNKARNAGIKVRWMIELTRIPCAQYPAGCLELVELTPTGDRADGRTGIIVNENGRVPQAHQAFAHYEAIFYSFYNKELTIDDTEMSAALADCYQLLQISDYLGCTGLISKPIEVALLKHGQDLFRSIHSAPQAWVEMSYRIRSEMIFKECMVHLVGNWKAIKLRQSATDALREVPGLRALIEKYHRGLLLQCKNLELGIMSLYPGDMRLPVEDLPIKREAFAKDILVWMALTFFRHWIGQRLIMEKGRHSADCGFELYKQIGTAGEAYMDKSVINQFHTKFPMTKKAMNVLENHLLEIKECMKGVVDSHKILKSTCQLDIHRFPVPYLTCTDFKRADFPWLKDDEALGEARVVPAKREYKPGGNEIARQNLETTKRYQERSLSVEDDLEDEEDGFGDDDEEDEVQDPRKRARTG
;
A
#
# COMPACT_ATOMS: atom_id res chain seq x y z
N MET A 1 -28.63 4.28 22.68
CA MET A 1 -27.35 4.22 23.42
C MET A 1 -27.61 4.74 24.82
N ASN A 2 -27.92 3.87 25.79
CA ASN A 2 -28.21 4.28 27.18
C ASN A 2 -27.07 3.85 28.13
N GLN A 3 -25.85 3.71 27.60
CA GLN A 3 -24.68 3.43 28.42
C GLN A 3 -24.18 4.75 28.97
N ALA A 4 -23.83 4.79 30.25
CA ALA A 4 -23.28 5.97 30.86
C ALA A 4 -21.82 6.18 30.44
N GLU A 5 -21.41 7.43 30.35
CA GLU A 5 -19.98 7.78 30.24
C GLU A 5 -19.27 7.37 31.55
N ASP A 6 -18.51 6.30 31.48
CA ASP A 6 -17.86 5.59 32.58
C ASP A 6 -16.33 5.75 32.57
N VAL A 7 -15.79 6.47 31.58
CA VAL A 7 -14.36 6.80 31.49
C VAL A 7 -14.20 8.31 31.48
N GLU A 8 -13.26 8.81 32.29
CA GLU A 8 -12.78 10.19 32.20
C GLU A 8 -11.35 10.22 31.68
N VAL A 9 -11.10 11.00 30.61
CA VAL A 9 -9.76 11.21 30.05
C VAL A 9 -9.33 12.65 30.31
N ILE A 10 -8.16 12.82 30.94
CA ILE A 10 -7.58 14.09 31.33
C ILE A 10 -6.32 14.32 30.48
N LEU A 11 -6.41 15.22 29.50
CA LEU A 11 -5.25 15.60 28.68
C LEU A 11 -4.45 16.73 29.32
N GLY A 12 -5.09 17.52 30.18
CA GLY A 12 -4.48 18.61 30.95
C GLY A 12 -5.48 19.20 31.94
N HIS A 13 -5.03 20.12 32.79
CA HIS A 13 -5.84 20.69 33.87
C HIS A 13 -7.25 21.16 33.44
N LYS A 14 -7.37 21.79 32.25
CA LYS A 14 -8.65 22.32 31.72
C LYS A 14 -9.29 21.42 30.66
N ARG A 15 -8.66 20.29 30.32
CA ARG A 15 -9.00 19.43 29.17
C ARG A 15 -9.40 18.05 29.68
N ARG A 16 -10.63 17.97 30.19
CA ARG A 16 -11.23 16.75 30.78
C ARG A 16 -12.43 16.34 29.95
N TYR A 17 -12.42 15.10 29.49
CA TYR A 17 -13.42 14.55 28.58
C TYR A 17 -14.02 13.29 29.16
N LYS A 18 -15.31 13.07 28.92
CA LYS A 18 -16.02 11.88 29.36
C LYS A 18 -16.40 11.03 28.15
N PHE A 19 -16.16 9.73 28.27
CA PHE A 19 -16.33 8.76 27.19
C PHE A 19 -16.91 7.44 27.71
N HIS A 20 -17.29 6.58 26.78
CA HIS A 20 -17.80 5.24 27.02
C HIS A 20 -16.66 4.23 26.85
N SER A 21 -16.44 3.41 27.87
CA SER A 21 -15.41 2.36 27.90
C SER A 21 -15.49 1.43 26.70
N GLY A 22 -16.70 0.95 26.39
CA GLY A 22 -16.96 0.06 25.25
C GLY A 22 -16.62 0.68 23.89
N THR A 23 -16.81 1.99 23.71
CA THR A 23 -16.44 2.68 22.47
C THR A 23 -14.93 2.85 22.35
N LEU A 24 -14.26 3.24 23.44
CA LEU A 24 -12.81 3.41 23.46
C LEU A 24 -12.10 2.06 23.22
N ALA A 25 -12.46 1.02 23.99
CA ALA A 25 -11.86 -0.31 23.89
C ALA A 25 -12.09 -0.98 22.52
N ARG A 26 -13.22 -0.72 21.87
CA ARG A 26 -13.49 -1.28 20.54
C ARG A 26 -12.59 -0.67 19.44
N ASN A 27 -12.20 0.58 19.59
CA ASN A 27 -11.49 1.33 18.55
C ASN A 27 -9.99 1.53 18.83
N SER A 28 -9.50 1.16 20.01
CA SER A 28 -8.11 1.32 20.42
C SER A 28 -7.64 0.10 21.19
N THR A 29 -6.54 -0.51 20.76
CA THR A 29 -5.96 -1.67 21.45
C THR A 29 -5.42 -1.29 22.83
N LEU A 30 -4.81 -0.10 22.96
CA LEU A 30 -4.36 0.42 24.25
C LEU A 30 -5.53 0.53 25.24
N PHE A 31 -6.65 1.11 24.81
CA PHE A 31 -7.82 1.22 25.68
C PHE A 31 -8.48 -0.13 25.96
N ALA A 32 -8.41 -1.09 25.04
CA ALA A 32 -8.89 -2.45 25.29
C ALA A 32 -8.12 -3.14 26.44
N GLU A 33 -6.81 -2.87 26.54
CA GLU A 33 -5.96 -3.37 27.62
C GLU A 33 -6.16 -2.62 28.94
N LEU A 34 -6.31 -1.30 28.89
CA LEU A 34 -6.46 -0.46 30.09
C LEU A 34 -7.86 -0.60 30.72
N LEU A 35 -8.91 -0.62 29.91
CA LEU A 35 -10.31 -0.55 30.34
C LEU A 35 -10.90 -1.93 30.63
N THR A 36 -10.22 -2.68 31.50
CA THR A 36 -10.65 -4.00 31.95
C THR A 36 -11.33 -3.91 33.31
N GLU A 37 -12.19 -4.90 33.63
CA GLU A 37 -12.88 -4.97 34.92
C GLU A 37 -11.95 -5.01 36.15
N PRO A 38 -10.79 -5.68 36.14
CA PRO A 38 -9.83 -5.63 37.25
C PRO A 38 -9.31 -4.21 37.54
N ASN A 39 -9.17 -3.39 36.49
CA ASN A 39 -8.71 -2.01 36.57
C ASN A 39 -9.83 -1.02 36.93
N ALA A 40 -11.07 -1.49 37.02
CA ALA A 40 -12.23 -0.64 37.27
C ALA A 40 -12.36 -0.28 38.74
N ALA A 41 -12.66 0.99 39.02
CA ALA A 41 -12.97 1.45 40.36
C ALA A 41 -14.24 0.77 40.91
N LYS A 42 -14.14 0.25 42.14
CA LYS A 42 -15.27 -0.33 42.88
C LYS A 42 -16.02 0.79 43.62
N LEU A 43 -16.93 1.44 42.90
CA LEU A 43 -17.73 2.55 43.45
C LEU A 43 -18.63 2.09 44.60
N SER A 44 -18.60 2.85 45.69
CA SER A 44 -19.49 2.65 46.84
C SER A 44 -20.95 2.92 46.49
N ASN A 45 -21.89 2.34 47.24
CA ASN A 45 -23.33 2.60 47.07
C ASN A 45 -23.67 4.10 47.20
N LYS A 46 -22.95 4.83 48.07
CA LYS A 46 -23.09 6.28 48.21
C LYS A 46 -22.70 7.03 46.93
N ALA A 47 -21.57 6.67 46.31
CA ALA A 47 -21.11 7.27 45.06
C ALA A 47 -22.07 6.98 43.90
N ARG A 48 -22.57 5.74 43.81
CA ARG A 48 -23.57 5.34 42.81
C ARG A 48 -24.88 6.13 42.97
N ASN A 49 -25.36 6.30 44.20
CA ASN A 49 -26.56 7.08 44.51
C ASN A 49 -26.36 8.57 44.23
N ALA A 50 -25.13 9.09 44.34
CA ALA A 50 -24.76 10.44 43.96
C ALA A 50 -24.62 10.64 42.42
N GLY A 51 -24.88 9.59 41.63
CA GLY A 51 -24.81 9.65 40.16
C GLY A 51 -23.40 9.63 39.59
N ILE A 52 -22.38 9.23 40.38
CA ILE A 52 -21.01 9.05 39.89
C ILE A 52 -20.95 7.75 39.10
N LYS A 53 -20.56 7.86 37.83
CA LYS A 53 -20.52 6.74 36.88
C LYS A 53 -19.13 6.43 36.35
N VAL A 54 -18.15 7.31 36.62
CA VAL A 54 -16.76 7.13 36.19
C VAL A 54 -16.13 5.99 36.98
N ARG A 55 -15.70 4.95 36.26
CA ARG A 55 -15.03 3.76 36.79
C ARG A 55 -13.56 3.71 36.39
N TRP A 56 -13.17 4.40 35.33
CA TRP A 56 -11.78 4.54 34.89
C TRP A 56 -11.44 6.01 34.69
N MET A 57 -10.27 6.42 35.17
CA MET A 57 -9.71 7.73 34.90
C MET A 57 -8.36 7.55 34.25
N ILE A 58 -8.14 8.17 33.10
CA ILE A 58 -6.89 8.09 32.34
C ILE A 58 -6.33 9.50 32.21
N GLU A 59 -5.05 9.68 32.53
CA GLU A 59 -4.38 10.97 32.46
C GLU A 59 -3.19 10.90 31.50
N LEU A 60 -3.03 11.96 30.69
CA LEU A 60 -1.80 12.20 29.95
C LEU A 60 -0.73 12.74 30.91
N THR A 61 0.11 11.84 31.41
CA THR A 61 1.16 12.17 32.39
C THR A 61 2.38 12.83 31.73
N ARG A 62 2.59 12.57 30.44
CA ARG A 62 3.68 13.13 29.64
C ARG A 62 3.18 13.61 28.29
N ILE A 63 3.55 14.84 27.92
CA ILE A 63 3.28 15.45 26.62
C ILE A 63 4.21 14.81 25.57
N PRO A 64 3.78 14.72 24.29
CA PRO A 64 4.67 14.42 23.17
C PRO A 64 6.05 15.08 23.28
N CYS A 65 7.10 14.27 23.16
CA CYS A 65 8.49 14.69 23.13
C CYS A 65 9.33 13.68 22.34
N ALA A 66 10.62 13.97 22.12
CA ALA A 66 11.50 13.09 21.34
C ALA A 66 11.59 11.64 21.88
N GLN A 67 11.45 11.46 23.20
CA GLN A 67 11.47 10.12 23.82
C GLN A 67 10.10 9.44 23.79
N TYR A 68 9.02 10.20 23.85
CA TYR A 68 7.65 9.72 23.86
C TYR A 68 6.85 10.47 22.80
N PRO A 69 6.92 10.06 21.51
CA PRO A 69 6.35 10.85 20.41
C PRO A 69 4.84 11.09 20.52
N ALA A 70 4.10 10.15 21.12
CA ALA A 70 2.69 10.32 21.44
C ALA A 70 2.42 10.91 22.84
N GLY A 71 3.43 11.00 23.71
CA GLY A 71 3.23 11.17 25.14
C GLY A 71 2.92 9.85 25.85
N CYS A 72 2.37 9.93 27.07
CA CYS A 72 2.03 8.74 27.86
C CYS A 72 0.68 8.93 28.55
N LEU A 73 -0.27 8.05 28.24
CA LEU A 73 -1.52 7.89 28.96
C LEU A 73 -1.37 6.82 30.04
N GLU A 74 -1.74 7.15 31.27
CA GLU A 74 -1.70 6.24 32.40
C GLU A 74 -3.05 6.18 33.09
N LEU A 75 -3.40 5.01 33.61
CA LEU A 75 -4.58 4.82 34.44
C LEU A 75 -4.34 5.42 35.83
N VAL A 76 -5.24 6.29 36.26
CA VAL A 76 -5.22 6.91 37.59
C VAL A 76 -6.04 6.05 38.55
N GLU A 77 -5.46 5.76 39.71
CA GLU A 77 -6.16 5.04 40.77
C GLU A 77 -7.29 5.90 41.36
N LEU A 78 -8.49 5.31 41.44
CA LEU A 78 -9.70 5.96 41.96
C LEU A 78 -10.10 5.37 43.31
N THR A 79 -10.53 6.23 44.21
CA THR A 79 -11.12 5.85 45.50
C THR A 79 -12.54 5.28 45.31
N PRO A 80 -13.12 4.61 46.33
CA PRO A 80 -14.51 4.16 46.29
C PRO A 80 -15.55 5.28 46.18
N THR A 81 -15.16 6.55 46.33
CA THR A 81 -16.01 7.72 46.08
C THR A 81 -15.99 8.17 44.62
N GLY A 82 -15.09 7.61 43.79
CA GLY A 82 -14.90 8.00 42.39
C GLY A 82 -13.95 9.19 42.21
N ASP A 83 -13.28 9.61 43.29
CA ASP A 83 -12.25 10.64 43.26
C ASP A 83 -10.88 10.01 43.01
N ARG A 84 -9.95 10.77 42.45
CA ARG A 84 -8.57 10.31 42.27
C ARG A 84 -7.83 10.19 43.60
N ALA A 85 -7.09 9.10 43.78
CA ALA A 85 -6.39 8.80 45.03
C ALA A 85 -5.17 9.69 45.28
N ASP A 86 -4.54 10.21 44.21
CA ASP A 86 -3.30 11.01 44.28
C ASP A 86 -3.53 12.51 44.54
N GLY A 87 -4.78 12.98 44.51
CA GLY A 87 -5.16 14.38 44.75
C GLY A 87 -4.65 15.39 43.71
N ARG A 88 -4.08 14.95 42.58
CA ARG A 88 -3.58 15.86 41.53
C ARG A 88 -4.73 16.38 40.66
N THR A 89 -4.49 17.35 39.78
CA THR A 89 -5.54 17.95 38.94
C THR A 89 -5.28 17.81 37.44
N GLY A 90 -4.29 17.02 37.05
CA GLY A 90 -3.78 16.98 35.67
C GLY A 90 -2.48 17.76 35.52
N ILE A 91 -1.77 17.50 34.41
CA ILE A 91 -0.61 18.30 34.01
C ILE A 91 -1.00 19.76 33.75
N ILE A 92 -0.24 20.69 34.34
CA ILE A 92 -0.41 22.14 34.14
C ILE A 92 0.61 22.57 33.09
N VAL A 93 0.12 22.94 31.91
CA VAL A 93 0.95 23.40 30.80
C VAL A 93 0.57 24.82 30.46
N ASN A 94 1.56 25.68 30.24
CA ASN A 94 1.31 27.01 29.71
C ASN A 94 0.99 26.89 28.21
N GLU A 95 -0.30 26.79 27.88
CA GLU A 95 -0.80 26.69 26.50
C GLU A 95 -0.40 27.91 25.63
N ASN A 96 -0.09 29.06 26.23
CA ASN A 96 0.35 30.28 25.54
C ASN A 96 1.87 30.53 25.64
N GLY A 97 2.64 29.57 26.16
CA GLY A 97 4.07 29.72 26.47
C GLY A 97 5.02 29.16 25.40
N ARG A 98 6.31 29.01 25.78
CA ARG A 98 7.39 28.43 24.95
C ARG A 98 7.19 26.97 24.50
N VAL A 99 6.06 26.33 24.82
CA VAL A 99 5.69 24.97 24.36
C VAL A 99 4.37 25.01 23.56
N PRO A 100 4.33 25.64 22.36
CA PRO A 100 3.14 25.67 21.49
C PRO A 100 2.61 24.27 21.10
N GLN A 101 3.44 23.23 21.20
CA GLN A 101 3.11 21.87 20.77
C GLN A 101 2.09 21.16 21.67
N ALA A 102 1.93 21.57 22.94
CA ALA A 102 1.02 20.88 23.85
C ALA A 102 -0.45 21.07 23.47
N HIS A 103 -0.84 22.29 23.07
CA HIS A 103 -2.21 22.58 22.65
C HIS A 103 -2.59 21.80 21.39
N GLN A 104 -1.67 21.73 20.42
CA GLN A 104 -1.85 20.98 19.18
C GLN A 104 -1.94 19.47 19.45
N ALA A 105 -1.08 18.93 20.33
CA ALA A 105 -1.17 17.54 20.77
C ALA A 105 -2.53 17.22 21.44
N PHE A 106 -3.04 18.11 22.29
CA PHE A 106 -4.36 17.92 22.90
C PHE A 106 -5.48 17.93 21.86
N ALA A 107 -5.42 18.84 20.89
CA ALA A 107 -6.37 18.89 19.79
C ALA A 107 -6.35 17.60 18.95
N HIS A 108 -5.17 17.04 18.69
CA HIS A 108 -4.99 15.77 17.98
C HIS A 108 -5.57 14.58 18.73
N TYR A 109 -5.28 14.47 20.03
CA TYR A 109 -5.92 13.47 20.90
C TYR A 109 -7.44 13.61 20.91
N GLU A 110 -7.94 14.84 21.06
CA GLU A 110 -9.37 15.13 21.05
C GLU A 110 -10.02 14.72 19.72
N ALA A 111 -9.40 15.05 18.58
CA ALA A 111 -9.87 14.66 17.26
C ALA A 111 -9.94 13.14 17.10
N ILE A 112 -8.90 12.41 17.53
CA ILE A 112 -8.87 10.95 17.48
C ILE A 112 -9.97 10.36 18.37
N PHE A 113 -10.11 10.82 19.61
CA PHE A 113 -11.15 10.28 20.50
C PHE A 113 -12.56 10.52 19.97
N TYR A 114 -12.84 11.70 19.43
CA TYR A 114 -14.14 11.96 18.82
C TYR A 114 -14.36 11.20 17.50
N SER A 115 -13.30 10.84 16.78
CA SER A 115 -13.42 9.98 15.60
C SER A 115 -13.90 8.56 15.95
N PHE A 116 -13.67 8.08 17.18
CA PHE A 116 -14.28 6.83 17.68
C PHE A 116 -15.82 6.90 17.79
N TYR A 117 -16.37 8.12 17.79
CA TYR A 117 -17.80 8.42 17.79
C TYR A 117 -18.29 8.90 16.42
N ASN A 118 -17.55 8.57 15.34
CA ASN A 118 -17.86 8.96 13.96
C ASN A 118 -17.85 10.47 13.72
N LYS A 119 -17.16 11.26 14.54
CA LYS A 119 -16.88 12.65 14.20
C LYS A 119 -15.78 12.67 13.13
N GLU A 120 -15.97 13.49 12.10
CA GLU A 120 -14.99 13.62 11.03
C GLU A 120 -13.67 14.20 11.56
N LEU A 121 -12.56 13.54 11.22
CA LEU A 121 -11.22 14.03 11.48
C LEU A 121 -10.80 14.89 10.29
N THR A 122 -10.66 16.20 10.53
CA THR A 122 -10.20 17.15 9.54
C THR A 122 -8.79 17.61 9.90
N ILE A 123 -7.94 17.72 8.88
CA ILE A 123 -6.56 18.20 8.99
C ILE A 123 -6.51 19.47 8.15
N ASP A 124 -5.91 20.52 8.71
CA ASP A 124 -5.69 21.77 7.98
C ASP A 124 -4.75 21.50 6.79
N ASP A 125 -5.21 21.85 5.60
CA ASP A 125 -4.55 21.62 4.31
C ASP A 125 -4.08 22.93 3.66
N THR A 126 -4.08 24.05 4.41
CA THR A 126 -3.66 25.36 3.90
C THR A 126 -2.17 25.42 3.56
N GLU A 127 -1.31 24.87 4.42
CA GLU A 127 0.14 24.83 4.24
C GLU A 127 0.66 23.39 4.37
N MET A 128 1.42 22.93 3.37
CA MET A 128 1.91 21.54 3.34
C MET A 128 2.81 21.18 4.52
N SER A 129 3.65 22.11 5.00
CA SER A 129 4.52 21.87 6.16
C SER A 129 3.73 21.70 7.45
N ALA A 130 2.73 22.56 7.69
CA ALA A 130 1.83 22.43 8.83
C ALA A 130 1.00 21.13 8.75
N ALA A 131 0.38 20.87 7.59
CA ALA A 131 -0.40 19.65 7.34
C ALA A 131 0.44 18.38 7.55
N LEU A 132 1.69 18.37 7.09
CA LEU A 132 2.60 17.25 7.27
C LEU A 132 2.97 17.05 8.75
N ALA A 133 3.25 18.14 9.49
CA ALA A 133 3.53 18.06 10.92
C ALA A 133 2.32 17.49 11.70
N ASP A 134 1.11 17.91 11.36
CA ASP A 134 -0.13 17.37 11.91
C ASP A 134 -0.32 15.89 11.59
N CYS A 135 -0.12 15.50 10.33
CA CYS A 135 -0.19 14.09 9.91
C CYS A 135 0.78 13.21 10.70
N TYR A 136 2.02 13.65 10.90
CA TYR A 136 3.00 12.91 11.69
C TYR A 136 2.58 12.77 13.15
N GLN A 137 2.13 13.85 13.78
CA GLN A 137 1.72 13.81 15.19
C GLN A 137 0.47 12.95 15.40
N LEU A 138 -0.52 13.06 14.50
CA LEU A 138 -1.71 12.20 14.48
C LEU A 138 -1.32 10.73 14.33
N LEU A 139 -0.41 10.42 13.40
CA LEU A 139 0.08 9.06 13.18
C LEU A 139 0.78 8.48 14.40
N GLN A 140 1.64 9.27 15.07
CA GLN A 140 2.30 8.85 16.30
C GLN A 140 1.30 8.55 17.41
N ILE A 141 0.30 9.42 17.60
CA ILE A 141 -0.76 9.21 18.61
C ILE A 141 -1.61 7.99 18.25
N SER A 142 -1.99 7.82 16.98
CA SER A 142 -2.80 6.68 16.57
C SER A 142 -2.06 5.35 16.66
N ASP A 143 -0.77 5.33 16.36
CA ASP A 143 0.07 4.14 16.51
C ASP A 143 0.16 3.76 17.99
N TYR A 144 0.35 4.74 18.88
CA TYR A 144 0.35 4.53 20.33
C TYR A 144 -0.99 4.02 20.86
N LEU A 145 -2.11 4.56 20.36
CA LEU A 145 -3.45 4.09 20.72
C LEU A 145 -3.82 2.77 20.02
N GLY A 146 -3.07 2.33 19.02
CA GLY A 146 -3.36 1.18 18.18
C GLY A 146 -4.64 1.35 17.34
N CYS A 147 -4.86 2.54 16.78
CA CYS A 147 -6.04 2.89 15.98
C CYS A 147 -5.70 3.49 14.60
N THR A 148 -4.50 3.22 14.08
CA THR A 148 -3.96 3.80 12.82
C THR A 148 -4.93 3.67 11.65
N GLY A 149 -5.61 2.53 11.50
CA GLY A 149 -6.55 2.29 10.41
C GLY A 149 -7.72 3.30 10.33
N LEU A 150 -8.09 3.93 11.45
CA LEU A 150 -9.13 4.94 11.51
C LEU A 150 -8.67 6.28 10.91
N ILE A 151 -7.40 6.64 11.11
CA ILE A 151 -6.85 7.94 10.73
C ILE A 151 -6.14 7.93 9.38
N SER A 152 -5.80 6.74 8.85
CA SER A 152 -5.07 6.58 7.60
C SER A 152 -5.72 7.32 6.45
N LYS A 153 -7.05 7.20 6.30
CA LYS A 153 -7.76 7.84 5.18
C LYS A 153 -7.82 9.36 5.28
N PRO A 154 -8.16 9.96 6.45
CA PRO A 154 -8.03 11.40 6.65
C PRO A 154 -6.63 11.95 6.32
N ILE A 155 -5.57 11.30 6.79
CA ILE A 155 -4.18 11.70 6.48
C ILE A 155 -3.93 11.65 4.97
N GLU A 156 -4.29 10.53 4.32
CA GLU A 156 -4.08 10.39 2.87
C GLU A 156 -4.80 11.50 2.09
N VAL A 157 -6.06 11.79 2.44
CA VAL A 157 -6.85 12.85 1.78
C VAL A 157 -6.19 14.21 1.97
N ALA A 158 -5.78 14.56 3.19
CA ALA A 158 -5.13 15.83 3.47
C ALA A 158 -3.83 16.00 2.66
N LEU A 159 -2.99 14.96 2.61
CA LEU A 159 -1.75 15.00 1.84
C LEU A 159 -2.00 15.12 0.34
N LEU A 160 -2.94 14.34 -0.21
CA LEU A 160 -3.22 14.33 -1.66
C LEU A 160 -3.81 15.65 -2.18
N LYS A 161 -4.46 16.44 -1.33
CA LYS A 161 -4.97 17.77 -1.71
C LYS A 161 -3.87 18.74 -2.12
N HIS A 162 -2.63 18.56 -1.65
CA HIS A 162 -1.49 19.37 -2.09
C HIS A 162 -1.00 19.02 -3.51
N GLY A 163 -1.52 17.95 -4.12
CA GLY A 163 -1.26 17.60 -5.51
C GLY A 163 0.23 17.50 -5.87
N GLN A 164 0.68 18.35 -6.80
CA GLN A 164 2.07 18.31 -7.29
C GLN A 164 3.11 18.68 -6.23
N ASP A 165 2.77 19.50 -5.21
CA ASP A 165 3.74 19.84 -4.16
C ASP A 165 4.06 18.64 -3.27
N LEU A 166 3.08 17.76 -3.02
CA LEU A 166 3.30 16.46 -2.39
C LEU A 166 4.27 15.61 -3.23
N PHE A 167 3.98 15.44 -4.52
CA PHE A 167 4.81 14.59 -5.38
C PHE A 167 6.24 15.14 -5.56
N ARG A 168 6.43 16.46 -5.54
CA ARG A 168 7.76 17.10 -5.49
C ARG A 168 8.49 16.81 -4.19
N SER A 169 7.78 16.84 -3.06
CA SER A 169 8.34 16.49 -1.76
C SER A 169 8.77 15.02 -1.73
N ILE A 170 7.94 14.11 -2.26
CA ILE A 170 8.24 12.69 -2.40
C ILE A 170 9.47 12.49 -3.31
N HIS A 171 9.52 13.11 -4.48
CA HIS A 171 10.68 13.05 -5.37
C HIS A 171 11.97 13.51 -4.69
N SER A 172 11.91 14.55 -3.86
CA SER A 172 13.07 15.12 -3.18
C SER A 172 13.63 14.19 -2.09
N ALA A 173 12.76 13.45 -1.39
CA ALA A 173 13.16 12.58 -0.28
C ALA A 173 12.30 11.30 -0.19
N PRO A 174 12.31 10.42 -1.21
CA PRO A 174 11.38 9.28 -1.25
C PRO A 174 11.62 8.29 -0.09
N GLN A 175 12.87 8.19 0.40
CA GLN A 175 13.22 7.40 1.58
C GLN A 175 12.58 7.88 2.89
N ALA A 176 12.23 9.17 2.99
CA ALA A 176 11.58 9.73 4.18
C ALA A 176 10.05 9.56 4.14
N TRP A 177 9.48 9.54 2.94
CA TRP A 177 8.03 9.40 2.73
C TRP A 177 7.55 7.95 2.77
N VAL A 178 8.41 6.99 2.39
CA VAL A 178 8.00 5.59 2.24
C VAL A 178 7.50 4.97 3.55
N GLU A 179 8.11 5.30 4.68
CA GLU A 179 7.69 4.82 6.00
C GLU A 179 6.28 5.29 6.35
N MET A 180 6.00 6.59 6.21
CA MET A 180 4.67 7.13 6.48
C MET A 180 3.63 6.50 5.55
N SER A 181 3.95 6.38 4.26
CA SER A 181 3.06 5.76 3.28
C SER A 181 2.75 4.29 3.59
N TYR A 182 3.72 3.56 4.17
CA TYR A 182 3.54 2.19 4.64
C TYR A 182 2.61 2.15 5.87
N ARG A 183 2.84 3.00 6.88
CA ARG A 183 2.03 3.03 8.10
C ARG A 183 0.55 3.38 7.81
N ILE A 184 0.30 4.37 6.95
CA ILE A 184 -1.07 4.74 6.55
C ILE A 184 -1.65 3.85 5.45
N ARG A 185 -0.86 2.89 4.93
CA ARG A 185 -1.24 1.98 3.83
C ARG A 185 -1.74 2.70 2.57
N SER A 186 -1.16 3.85 2.24
CA SER A 186 -1.52 4.62 1.03
C SER A 186 -0.85 4.01 -0.21
N GLU A 187 -1.64 3.33 -1.04
CA GLU A 187 -1.14 2.71 -2.28
C GLU A 187 -0.52 3.75 -3.23
N MET A 188 -1.13 4.93 -3.34
CA MET A 188 -0.68 5.99 -4.27
C MET A 188 0.66 6.60 -3.85
N ILE A 189 0.78 7.00 -2.58
CA ILE A 189 2.01 7.62 -2.05
C ILE A 189 3.14 6.58 -2.03
N PHE A 190 2.86 5.35 -1.62
CA PHE A 190 3.85 4.28 -1.59
C PHE A 190 4.34 3.93 -3.00
N LYS A 191 3.43 3.81 -3.99
CA LYS A 191 3.81 3.58 -5.39
C LYS A 191 4.70 4.70 -5.92
N GLU A 192 4.36 5.95 -5.63
CA GLU A 192 5.20 7.10 -6.02
C GLU A 192 6.60 7.00 -5.43
N CYS A 193 6.72 6.71 -4.13
CA CYS A 193 8.01 6.50 -3.47
C CYS A 193 8.80 5.38 -4.16
N MET A 194 8.15 4.24 -4.44
CA MET A 194 8.79 3.09 -5.09
C MET A 194 9.36 3.43 -6.47
N VAL A 195 8.65 4.20 -7.30
CA VAL A 195 9.15 4.61 -8.63
C VAL A 195 10.47 5.38 -8.50
N HIS A 196 10.55 6.34 -7.59
CA HIS A 196 11.76 7.14 -7.36
C HIS A 196 12.90 6.33 -6.72
N LEU A 197 12.58 5.50 -5.72
CA LEU A 197 13.56 4.64 -5.04
C LEU A 197 14.20 3.65 -6.02
N VAL A 198 13.41 3.04 -6.90
CA VAL A 198 13.87 2.06 -7.88
C VAL A 198 14.68 2.72 -8.99
N GLY A 199 14.19 3.83 -9.55
CA GLY A 199 14.84 4.57 -10.63
C GLY A 199 16.22 5.11 -10.24
N ASN A 200 16.34 5.61 -9.00
CA ASN A 200 17.56 6.24 -8.47
C ASN A 200 18.31 5.37 -7.46
N TRP A 201 18.07 4.04 -7.45
CA TRP A 201 18.59 3.15 -6.41
C TRP A 201 20.11 3.19 -6.28
N LYS A 202 20.82 3.35 -7.40
CA LYS A 202 22.29 3.38 -7.41
C LYS A 202 22.87 4.56 -6.61
N ALA A 203 22.23 5.72 -6.63
CA ALA A 203 22.65 6.86 -5.84
C ALA A 203 22.12 6.76 -4.39
N ILE A 204 20.89 6.28 -4.21
CA ILE A 204 20.26 6.15 -2.90
C ILE A 204 21.03 5.16 -2.01
N LYS A 205 21.40 3.98 -2.54
CA LYS A 205 22.08 2.94 -1.77
C LYS A 205 23.47 3.33 -1.25
N LEU A 206 24.08 4.38 -1.80
CA LEU A 206 25.38 4.90 -1.36
C LEU A 206 25.25 5.85 -0.16
N ARG A 207 24.04 6.38 0.10
CA ARG A 207 23.78 7.29 1.21
C ARG A 207 23.33 6.50 2.44
N GLN A 208 24.19 6.43 3.45
CA GLN A 208 23.92 5.67 4.67
C GLN A 208 22.60 6.09 5.35
N SER A 209 22.37 7.40 5.50
CA SER A 209 21.14 7.94 6.08
C SER A 209 19.87 7.51 5.34
N ALA A 210 19.95 7.40 4.02
CA ALA A 210 18.82 6.92 3.22
C ALA A 210 18.60 5.42 3.43
N THR A 211 19.67 4.62 3.51
CA THR A 211 19.55 3.19 3.76
C THR A 211 19.04 2.85 5.15
N ASP A 212 19.33 3.70 6.15
CA ASP A 212 18.84 3.52 7.51
C ASP A 212 17.33 3.79 7.58
N ALA A 213 16.83 4.85 6.93
CA ALA A 213 15.39 5.13 6.86
C ALA A 213 14.58 3.99 6.20
N LEU A 214 15.18 3.24 5.28
CA LEU A 214 14.52 2.10 4.62
C LEU A 214 14.42 0.85 5.51
N ARG A 215 15.12 0.80 6.66
CA ARG A 215 15.06 -0.35 7.59
C ARG A 215 13.77 -0.38 8.41
N GLU A 216 13.12 0.77 8.58
CA GLU A 216 11.87 0.90 9.32
C GLU A 216 10.72 0.11 8.67
N VAL A 217 10.80 -0.14 7.36
CA VAL A 217 9.80 -0.93 6.63
C VAL A 217 10.36 -2.34 6.34
N PRO A 218 9.77 -3.40 6.92
CA PRO A 218 10.24 -4.77 6.74
C PRO A 218 10.30 -5.19 5.27
N GLY A 219 11.44 -5.73 4.83
CA GLY A 219 11.62 -6.26 3.47
C GLY A 219 11.68 -5.21 2.34
N LEU A 220 11.55 -3.92 2.65
CA LEU A 220 11.50 -2.85 1.65
C LEU A 220 12.74 -2.80 0.76
N ARG A 221 13.93 -2.93 1.36
CA ARG A 221 15.19 -2.95 0.58
C ARG A 221 15.21 -4.07 -0.46
N ALA A 222 14.83 -5.29 -0.06
CA ALA A 222 14.80 -6.43 -0.96
C ALA A 222 13.78 -6.21 -2.10
N LEU A 223 12.66 -5.57 -1.79
CA LEU A 223 11.65 -5.20 -2.76
C LEU A 223 12.15 -4.16 -3.78
N ILE A 224 12.83 -3.10 -3.32
CA ILE A 224 13.46 -2.11 -4.20
C ILE A 224 14.49 -2.79 -5.10
N GLU A 225 15.35 -3.64 -4.55
CA GLU A 225 16.36 -4.37 -5.33
C GLU A 225 15.74 -5.31 -6.37
N LYS A 226 14.63 -5.99 -6.05
CA LYS A 226 13.87 -6.83 -7.00
C LYS A 226 13.42 -5.99 -8.21
N TYR A 227 12.75 -4.87 -7.96
CA TYR A 227 12.26 -3.99 -9.03
C TYR A 227 13.39 -3.31 -9.80
N HIS A 228 14.47 -2.91 -9.13
CA HIS A 228 15.64 -2.34 -9.77
C HIS A 228 16.36 -3.33 -10.69
N ARG A 229 16.45 -4.62 -10.31
CA ARG A 229 16.97 -5.67 -11.22
C ARG A 229 16.07 -5.82 -12.45
N GLY A 230 14.75 -5.73 -12.28
CA GLY A 230 13.79 -5.72 -13.39
C GLY A 230 14.00 -4.54 -14.34
N LEU A 231 14.18 -3.33 -13.80
CA LEU A 231 14.51 -2.13 -14.56
C LEU A 231 15.80 -2.32 -15.36
N LEU A 232 16.87 -2.83 -14.73
CA LEU A 232 18.15 -3.08 -15.40
C LEU A 232 18.04 -4.14 -16.51
N LEU A 233 17.14 -5.12 -16.37
CA LEU A 233 16.85 -6.09 -17.42
C LEU A 233 16.15 -5.43 -18.61
N GLN A 234 15.20 -4.53 -18.37
CA GLN A 234 14.57 -3.73 -19.44
C GLN A 234 15.60 -2.86 -20.17
N CYS A 235 16.50 -2.21 -19.43
CA CYS A 235 17.62 -1.44 -20.00
C CYS A 235 18.52 -2.31 -20.88
N LYS A 236 18.88 -3.51 -20.40
CA LYS A 236 19.68 -4.48 -21.16
C LYS A 236 18.97 -4.92 -22.46
N ASN A 237 17.67 -5.17 -22.41
CA ASN A 237 16.89 -5.56 -23.58
C ASN A 237 16.84 -4.44 -24.61
N LEU A 238 16.70 -3.18 -24.17
CA LEU A 238 16.77 -2.02 -25.05
C LEU A 238 18.15 -1.90 -25.72
N GLU A 239 19.22 -1.98 -24.94
CA GLU A 239 20.60 -1.92 -25.46
C GLU A 239 20.85 -3.01 -26.51
N LEU A 240 20.39 -4.24 -26.23
CA LEU A 240 20.45 -5.34 -27.19
C LEU A 240 19.62 -5.04 -28.44
N GLY A 241 18.39 -4.56 -28.29
CA GLY A 241 17.50 -4.20 -29.39
C GLY A 241 18.10 -3.15 -30.32
N ILE A 242 18.70 -2.09 -29.75
CA ILE A 242 19.39 -1.03 -30.50
C ILE A 242 20.60 -1.58 -31.25
N MET A 243 21.40 -2.43 -30.60
CA MET A 243 22.62 -3.00 -31.20
C MET A 243 22.33 -4.03 -32.30
N SER A 244 21.26 -4.80 -32.16
CA SER A 244 20.90 -5.90 -33.04
C SER A 244 19.98 -5.51 -34.20
N LEU A 245 19.38 -4.31 -34.19
CA LEU A 245 18.48 -3.87 -35.24
C LEU A 245 19.24 -3.62 -36.56
N TYR A 246 18.62 -4.08 -37.67
CA TYR A 246 18.97 -3.72 -39.04
C TYR A 246 17.84 -2.84 -39.62
N PRO A 247 18.11 -1.56 -39.93
CA PRO A 247 17.11 -0.62 -40.44
C PRO A 247 16.64 -0.93 -41.86
N GLY A 248 15.38 -0.60 -42.17
CA GLY A 248 14.81 -0.69 -43.52
C GLY A 248 14.92 -2.06 -44.17
N ASP A 249 15.24 -2.07 -45.46
CA ASP A 249 15.36 -3.30 -46.27
C ASP A 249 16.66 -4.08 -46.00
N MET A 250 17.62 -3.50 -45.24
CA MET A 250 18.85 -4.21 -44.87
C MET A 250 18.60 -5.50 -44.08
N ARG A 251 17.41 -5.62 -43.47
CA ARG A 251 17.00 -6.82 -42.71
C ARG A 251 16.55 -7.97 -43.61
N LEU A 252 16.25 -7.72 -44.89
CA LEU A 252 15.70 -8.70 -45.81
C LEU A 252 16.75 -9.07 -46.87
N PRO A 253 16.78 -10.33 -47.33
CA PRO A 253 17.58 -10.69 -48.49
C PRO A 253 17.04 -10.00 -49.75
N VAL A 254 17.94 -9.69 -50.68
CA VAL A 254 17.56 -9.16 -52.00
C VAL A 254 16.84 -10.25 -52.79
N GLU A 255 15.66 -9.92 -53.32
CA GLU A 255 14.84 -10.85 -54.12
C GLU A 255 15.36 -11.00 -55.57
N ASP A 256 15.97 -9.94 -56.12
CA ASP A 256 16.53 -9.93 -57.47
C ASP A 256 17.82 -10.75 -57.58
N LEU A 257 17.72 -11.92 -58.22
CA LEU A 257 18.84 -12.84 -58.49
C LEU A 257 19.12 -12.96 -60.00
N PRO A 258 20.40 -13.03 -60.44
CA PRO A 258 21.62 -13.00 -59.63
C PRO A 258 21.95 -11.59 -59.12
N ILE A 259 22.54 -11.51 -57.92
CA ILE A 259 22.87 -10.23 -57.29
C ILE A 259 23.92 -9.49 -58.14
N LYS A 260 23.57 -8.29 -58.59
CA LYS A 260 24.43 -7.44 -59.44
C LYS A 260 25.45 -6.65 -58.61
N ARG A 261 26.62 -6.36 -59.19
CA ARG A 261 27.68 -5.58 -58.53
C ARG A 261 27.20 -4.19 -58.10
N GLU A 262 26.35 -3.57 -58.92
CA GLU A 262 25.80 -2.23 -58.66
C GLU A 262 24.88 -2.21 -57.44
N ALA A 263 24.27 -3.33 -57.06
CA ALA A 263 23.44 -3.42 -55.86
C ALA A 263 24.29 -3.20 -54.60
N PHE A 264 25.43 -3.91 -54.47
CA PHE A 264 26.35 -3.74 -53.34
C PHE A 264 26.91 -2.33 -53.21
N ALA A 265 27.21 -1.69 -54.35
CA ALA A 265 27.78 -0.34 -54.38
C ALA A 265 26.81 0.73 -53.87
N LYS A 266 25.49 0.50 -54.00
CA LYS A 266 24.45 1.42 -53.49
C LYS A 266 24.35 1.36 -51.97
N ASP A 267 24.59 0.20 -51.37
CA ASP A 267 24.38 -0.01 -49.93
C ASP A 267 25.60 0.39 -49.08
N ILE A 268 26.76 0.66 -49.69
CA ILE A 268 27.99 0.92 -48.94
C ILE A 268 27.85 2.10 -47.96
N LEU A 269 27.10 3.15 -48.34
CA LEU A 269 26.90 4.32 -47.51
C LEU A 269 25.92 4.05 -46.36
N VAL A 270 24.89 3.21 -46.56
CA VAL A 270 23.98 2.83 -45.45
C VAL A 270 24.70 1.91 -44.46
N TRP A 271 25.51 0.96 -44.94
CA TRP A 271 26.37 0.13 -44.08
C TRP A 271 27.41 0.95 -43.31
N MET A 272 27.97 1.99 -43.94
CA MET A 272 28.88 2.91 -43.28
C MET A 272 28.16 3.75 -42.21
N ALA A 273 26.94 4.24 -42.48
CA ALA A 273 26.12 4.95 -41.49
C ALA A 273 25.79 4.05 -40.28
N LEU A 274 25.36 2.82 -40.54
CA LEU A 274 25.04 1.84 -39.49
C LEU A 274 26.27 1.49 -38.64
N THR A 275 27.41 1.25 -39.29
CA THR A 275 28.68 0.99 -38.59
C THR A 275 29.09 2.20 -37.74
N PHE A 276 28.97 3.42 -38.29
CA PHE A 276 29.28 4.64 -37.55
C PHE A 276 28.39 4.82 -36.31
N PHE A 277 27.08 4.60 -36.47
CA PHE A 277 26.13 4.59 -35.35
C PHE A 277 26.51 3.53 -34.29
N ARG A 278 26.75 2.28 -34.72
CA ARG A 278 27.13 1.16 -33.83
C ARG A 278 28.42 1.43 -33.07
N HIS A 279 29.42 2.05 -33.72
CA HIS A 279 30.64 2.50 -33.04
C HIS A 279 30.34 3.57 -31.99
N TRP A 280 29.51 4.56 -32.31
CA TRP A 280 29.13 5.60 -31.37
C TRP A 280 28.43 5.04 -30.13
N ILE A 281 27.40 4.21 -30.30
CA ILE A 281 26.68 3.61 -29.17
C ILE A 281 27.57 2.64 -28.41
N GLY A 282 28.37 1.82 -29.11
CA GLY A 282 29.32 0.90 -28.49
C GLY A 282 30.32 1.62 -27.59
N GLN A 283 30.85 2.75 -28.05
CA GLN A 283 31.72 3.61 -27.23
C GLN A 283 30.99 4.13 -25.99
N ARG A 284 29.74 4.60 -26.12
CA ARG A 284 28.94 5.06 -24.95
C ARG A 284 28.72 3.95 -23.94
N LEU A 285 28.43 2.73 -24.39
CA LEU A 285 28.22 1.58 -23.50
C LEU A 285 29.52 1.16 -22.79
N ILE A 286 30.66 1.16 -23.50
CA ILE A 286 31.98 0.89 -22.92
C ILE A 286 32.36 1.94 -21.88
N MET A 287 32.03 3.22 -22.14
CA MET A 287 32.23 4.33 -21.18
C MET A 287 31.18 4.37 -20.06
N GLU A 288 30.46 3.26 -19.83
CA GLU A 288 29.45 3.09 -18.79
C GLU A 288 28.31 4.13 -18.83
N LYS A 289 27.96 4.64 -20.01
CA LYS A 289 26.83 5.58 -20.19
C LYS A 289 25.48 4.90 -20.41
N GLY A 290 25.46 3.56 -20.54
CA GLY A 290 24.23 2.76 -20.60
C GLY A 290 23.71 2.38 -19.21
N ARG A 291 23.13 1.19 -19.07
CA ARG A 291 22.51 0.67 -17.84
C ARG A 291 23.42 0.64 -16.61
N HIS A 292 24.74 0.69 -16.79
CA HIS A 292 25.72 0.69 -15.71
C HIS A 292 25.97 2.07 -15.08
N SER A 293 25.62 3.16 -15.78
CA SER A 293 25.68 4.53 -15.26
C SER A 293 24.85 4.75 -13.99
N ALA A 294 25.09 5.85 -13.29
CA ALA A 294 24.37 6.23 -12.07
C ALA A 294 22.85 6.41 -12.30
N ASP A 295 22.46 6.96 -13.46
CA ASP A 295 21.08 7.19 -13.90
C ASP A 295 20.48 6.01 -14.68
N CYS A 296 21.16 4.86 -14.68
CA CYS A 296 20.76 3.64 -15.39
C CYS A 296 20.58 3.82 -16.90
N GLY A 297 21.26 4.81 -17.50
CA GLY A 297 21.26 5.08 -18.92
C GLY A 297 20.18 6.07 -19.35
N PHE A 298 19.46 6.69 -18.41
CA PHE A 298 18.39 7.64 -18.67
C PHE A 298 18.80 8.70 -19.71
N GLU A 299 19.93 9.38 -19.51
CA GLU A 299 20.38 10.44 -20.42
C GLU A 299 20.69 9.90 -21.82
N LEU A 300 21.36 8.75 -21.92
CA LEU A 300 21.65 8.10 -23.19
C LEU A 300 20.37 7.69 -23.92
N TYR A 301 19.42 7.06 -23.21
CA TYR A 301 18.17 6.60 -23.80
C TYR A 301 17.28 7.77 -24.20
N LYS A 302 17.30 8.87 -23.43
CA LYS A 302 16.62 10.13 -23.77
C LYS A 302 17.18 10.74 -25.05
N GLN A 303 18.51 10.78 -25.22
CA GLN A 303 19.13 11.24 -26.47
C GLN A 303 18.69 10.39 -27.66
N ILE A 304 18.72 9.06 -27.52
CA ILE A 304 18.30 8.13 -28.58
C ILE A 304 16.81 8.29 -28.91
N GLY A 305 15.94 8.40 -27.90
CA GLY A 305 14.51 8.62 -28.07
C GLY A 305 14.16 10.00 -28.61
N THR A 306 15.04 10.99 -28.49
CA THR A 306 14.85 12.32 -29.11
C THR A 306 15.22 12.30 -30.60
N ALA A 307 16.20 11.48 -31.00
CA ALA A 307 16.76 11.43 -32.35
C ALA A 307 17.32 12.78 -32.85
N GLY A 308 17.45 12.95 -34.16
CA GLY A 308 17.97 14.17 -34.80
C GLY A 308 19.36 14.59 -34.30
N GLU A 309 19.48 15.84 -33.87
CA GLU A 309 20.73 16.45 -33.39
C GLU A 309 21.02 16.17 -31.90
N ALA A 310 20.17 15.43 -31.19
CA ALA A 310 20.38 15.13 -29.76
C ALA A 310 21.63 14.28 -29.50
N TYR A 311 22.10 13.56 -30.52
CA TYR A 311 23.36 12.84 -30.52
C TYR A 311 23.92 12.70 -31.93
N MET A 312 25.24 12.49 -32.05
CA MET A 312 25.94 12.48 -33.34
C MET A 312 25.56 13.69 -34.20
N ASP A 313 25.74 14.88 -33.63
CA ASP A 313 25.46 16.16 -34.28
C ASP A 313 26.45 16.45 -35.42
N LYS A 314 26.29 17.59 -36.09
CA LYS A 314 27.20 18.04 -37.16
C LYS A 314 28.67 18.07 -36.75
N SER A 315 28.98 18.35 -35.48
CA SER A 315 30.36 18.33 -34.97
C SER A 315 30.95 16.91 -35.05
N VAL A 316 30.22 15.92 -34.53
CA VAL A 316 30.63 14.51 -34.58
C VAL A 316 30.74 14.00 -36.02
N ILE A 317 29.81 14.41 -36.89
CA ILE A 317 29.80 14.07 -38.32
C ILE A 317 31.03 14.65 -39.04
N ASN A 318 31.41 15.91 -38.77
CA ASN A 318 32.60 16.53 -39.34
C ASN A 318 33.91 15.87 -38.86
N GLN A 319 33.96 15.44 -37.60
CA GLN A 319 35.10 14.68 -37.08
C GLN A 319 35.24 13.32 -37.79
N PHE A 320 34.13 12.67 -38.10
CA PHE A 320 34.13 11.45 -38.90
C PHE A 320 34.65 11.70 -40.32
N HIS A 321 34.16 12.74 -41.00
CA HIS A 321 34.61 13.11 -42.35
C HIS A 321 36.11 13.45 -42.41
N THR A 322 36.64 14.07 -41.36
CA THR A 322 38.08 14.37 -41.28
C THR A 322 38.93 13.10 -41.28
N LYS A 323 38.46 12.03 -40.62
CA LYS A 323 39.14 10.72 -40.58
C LYS A 323 38.87 9.86 -41.80
N PHE A 324 37.68 9.99 -42.37
CA PHE A 324 37.21 9.24 -43.52
C PHE A 324 36.72 10.19 -44.61
N PRO A 325 37.64 10.85 -45.35
CA PRO A 325 37.28 11.84 -46.34
C PRO A 325 36.44 11.23 -47.47
N MET A 326 35.37 11.92 -47.83
CA MET A 326 34.52 11.59 -48.98
C MET A 326 34.03 12.83 -49.71
N THR A 327 33.46 12.65 -50.90
CA THR A 327 32.85 13.75 -51.66
C THR A 327 31.67 14.35 -50.89
N LYS A 328 31.41 15.65 -51.10
CA LYS A 328 30.26 16.35 -50.49
C LYS A 328 28.92 15.63 -50.73
N LYS A 329 28.74 15.06 -51.93
CA LYS A 329 27.55 14.29 -52.29
C LYS A 329 27.44 13.01 -51.46
N ALA A 330 28.51 12.24 -51.34
CA ALA A 330 28.53 11.03 -50.52
C ALA A 330 28.28 11.32 -49.04
N MET A 331 28.84 12.43 -48.54
CA MET A 331 28.65 12.88 -47.17
C MET A 331 27.18 13.20 -46.86
N ASN A 332 26.51 13.94 -47.75
CA ASN A 332 25.09 14.24 -47.60
C ASN A 332 24.22 12.97 -47.59
N VAL A 333 24.55 11.97 -48.41
CA VAL A 333 23.83 10.69 -48.43
C VAL A 333 24.06 9.91 -47.14
N LEU A 334 25.29 9.88 -46.62
CA LEU A 334 25.62 9.27 -45.33
C LEU A 334 24.82 9.92 -44.18
N GLU A 335 24.77 11.26 -44.15
CA GLU A 335 24.03 12.01 -43.13
C GLU A 335 22.52 11.70 -43.17
N ASN A 336 21.93 11.63 -44.37
CA ASN A 336 20.53 11.25 -44.55
C ASN A 336 20.26 9.83 -44.02
N HIS A 337 21.09 8.85 -44.38
CA HIS A 337 20.94 7.49 -43.84
C HIS A 337 21.14 7.46 -42.33
N LEU A 338 22.08 8.23 -41.79
CA LEU A 338 22.26 8.31 -40.34
C LEU A 338 21.00 8.86 -39.67
N LEU A 339 20.34 9.88 -40.23
CA LEU A 339 19.06 10.40 -39.72
C LEU A 339 17.95 9.32 -39.76
N GLU A 340 17.83 8.58 -40.85
CA GLU A 340 16.88 7.46 -40.97
C GLU A 340 17.13 6.40 -39.87
N ILE A 341 18.40 6.05 -39.63
CA ILE A 341 18.79 5.12 -38.58
C ILE A 341 18.40 5.69 -37.20
N LYS A 342 18.67 6.98 -36.93
CA LYS A 342 18.30 7.61 -35.65
C LYS A 342 16.80 7.54 -35.41
N GLU A 343 15.96 7.82 -36.42
CA GLU A 343 14.51 7.69 -36.31
C GLU A 343 14.08 6.23 -36.06
N CYS A 344 14.72 5.25 -36.71
CA CYS A 344 14.47 3.83 -36.41
C CYS A 344 14.76 3.49 -34.95
N MET A 345 15.89 3.98 -34.40
CA MET A 345 16.30 3.69 -33.02
C MET A 345 15.39 4.36 -32.00
N LYS A 346 14.88 5.57 -32.30
CA LYS A 346 13.82 6.21 -31.53
C LYS A 346 12.58 5.33 -31.43
N GLY A 347 12.13 4.76 -32.55
CA GLY A 347 11.03 3.79 -32.56
C GLY A 347 11.29 2.58 -31.65
N VAL A 348 12.54 2.11 -31.57
CA VAL A 348 12.92 1.03 -30.62
C VAL A 348 12.76 1.50 -29.17
N VAL A 349 13.26 2.69 -28.82
CA VAL A 349 13.11 3.26 -27.47
C VAL A 349 11.64 3.41 -27.08
N ASP A 350 10.82 3.93 -27.99
CA ASP A 350 9.37 4.12 -27.78
C ASP A 350 8.65 2.79 -27.57
N SER A 351 8.99 1.75 -28.35
CA SER A 351 8.40 0.41 -28.23
C SER A 351 8.71 -0.26 -26.88
N HIS A 352 9.90 0.02 -26.31
CA HIS A 352 10.31 -0.49 -25.00
C HIS A 352 9.66 0.26 -23.84
N LYS A 353 9.08 1.44 -24.09
CA LYS A 353 8.40 2.28 -23.08
C LYS A 353 9.28 2.67 -21.89
N ILE A 354 10.60 2.60 -22.04
CA ILE A 354 11.56 2.85 -20.94
C ILE A 354 11.56 4.31 -20.48
N LEU A 355 11.19 5.24 -21.36
CA LEU A 355 11.06 6.67 -21.04
C LEU A 355 9.63 7.06 -20.63
N LYS A 356 8.68 6.10 -20.67
CA LYS A 356 7.29 6.36 -20.26
C LYS A 356 7.22 6.34 -18.75
N SER A 357 6.96 7.50 -18.14
CA SER A 357 6.82 7.62 -16.69
C SER A 357 5.55 6.95 -16.17
N THR A 358 5.64 6.36 -14.98
CA THR A 358 4.52 5.83 -14.19
C THR A 358 4.27 6.61 -12.91
N CYS A 359 5.08 7.65 -12.63
CA CYS A 359 4.91 8.52 -11.47
C CYS A 359 3.77 9.52 -11.65
N GLN A 360 3.24 10.04 -10.56
CA GLN A 360 2.21 11.08 -10.52
C GLN A 360 2.80 12.50 -10.61
N LEU A 361 4.10 12.65 -10.35
CA LEU A 361 4.82 13.91 -10.58
C LEU A 361 4.77 14.29 -12.07
N ASP A 362 4.43 15.55 -12.35
CA ASP A 362 4.55 16.14 -13.68
C ASP A 362 6.03 16.34 -14.02
N ILE A 363 6.61 15.36 -14.71
CA ILE A 363 8.03 15.35 -15.11
C ILE A 363 8.38 16.40 -16.18
N HIS A 364 7.39 16.99 -16.86
CA HIS A 364 7.65 18.05 -17.82
C HIS A 364 7.90 19.38 -17.09
N ARG A 365 7.12 19.65 -16.04
CA ARG A 365 7.31 20.82 -15.19
C ARG A 365 8.43 20.62 -14.17
N PHE A 366 8.61 19.40 -13.67
CA PHE A 366 9.60 19.05 -12.65
C PHE A 366 10.49 17.88 -13.13
N PRO A 367 11.52 18.17 -13.95
CA PRO A 367 12.35 17.13 -14.55
C PRO A 367 13.04 16.22 -13.54
N VAL A 368 13.00 14.92 -13.82
CA VAL A 368 13.64 13.87 -13.03
C VAL A 368 14.80 13.29 -13.83
N PRO A 369 16.04 13.24 -13.29
CA PRO A 369 17.24 12.84 -14.04
C PRO A 369 17.49 11.32 -14.03
N TYR A 370 16.44 10.51 -13.95
CA TYR A 370 16.52 9.04 -13.92
C TYR A 370 15.21 8.40 -14.41
N LEU A 371 15.25 7.09 -14.67
CA LEU A 371 14.11 6.33 -15.19
C LEU A 371 12.96 6.22 -14.18
N THR A 372 11.76 6.56 -14.61
CA THR A 372 10.52 6.49 -13.80
C THR A 372 9.48 5.54 -14.42
N CYS A 373 9.90 4.59 -15.26
CA CYS A 373 9.02 3.65 -15.97
C CYS A 373 8.65 2.39 -15.16
N THR A 374 8.98 2.35 -13.87
CA THR A 374 8.77 1.17 -13.04
C THR A 374 7.28 0.97 -12.79
N ASP A 375 6.73 -0.14 -13.26
CA ASP A 375 5.35 -0.50 -12.95
C ASP A 375 5.28 -1.33 -11.67
N PHE A 376 5.08 -0.65 -10.54
CA PHE A 376 4.91 -1.30 -9.25
C PHE A 376 3.54 -1.99 -9.16
N LYS A 377 3.56 -3.31 -8.92
CA LYS A 377 2.37 -4.16 -8.89
C LYS A 377 1.67 -4.10 -7.53
N ARG A 378 0.34 -4.14 -7.56
CA ARG A 378 -0.47 -4.14 -6.33
C ARG A 378 -0.14 -5.29 -5.39
N ALA A 379 0.05 -6.50 -5.89
CA ALA A 379 0.36 -7.68 -5.06
C ALA A 379 1.68 -7.57 -4.27
N ASP A 380 2.54 -6.61 -4.60
CA ASP A 380 3.80 -6.40 -3.90
C ASP A 380 3.70 -5.36 -2.76
N PHE A 381 2.52 -4.78 -2.49
CA PHE A 381 2.32 -3.94 -1.30
C PHE A 381 2.55 -4.77 -0.02
N PRO A 382 3.44 -4.34 0.91
CA PRO A 382 3.80 -5.18 2.04
C PRO A 382 2.62 -5.52 2.97
N TRP A 383 1.69 -4.59 3.18
CA TRP A 383 0.54 -4.79 4.06
C TRP A 383 -0.53 -5.75 3.52
N LEU A 384 -0.55 -6.05 2.22
CA LEU A 384 -1.47 -7.06 1.69
C LEU A 384 -1.10 -8.46 2.15
N LYS A 385 0.19 -8.73 2.34
CA LYS A 385 0.68 -9.98 2.93
C LYS A 385 0.32 -10.09 4.40
N ASP A 386 0.34 -8.96 5.12
CA ASP A 386 -0.09 -8.90 6.51
C ASP A 386 -1.59 -9.24 6.60
N ASP A 387 -2.41 -8.70 5.68
CA ASP A 387 -3.85 -8.97 5.64
C ASP A 387 -4.16 -10.42 5.23
N GLU A 388 -3.40 -11.00 4.30
CA GLU A 388 -3.49 -12.43 3.95
C GLU A 388 -3.11 -13.33 5.13
N ALA A 389 -1.99 -13.04 5.82
CA ALA A 389 -1.56 -13.78 7.01
C ALA A 389 -2.56 -13.65 8.17
N LEU A 390 -3.14 -12.45 8.39
CA LEU A 390 -4.19 -12.21 9.38
C LEU A 390 -5.52 -12.88 8.98
N GLY A 391 -5.82 -12.96 7.69
CA GLY A 391 -6.99 -13.64 7.13
C GLY A 391 -6.90 -15.16 7.26
N GLU A 392 -5.73 -15.74 7.02
CA GLU A 392 -5.45 -17.16 7.23
C GLU A 392 -5.39 -17.52 8.73
N ALA A 393 -4.89 -16.62 9.58
CA ALA A 393 -4.99 -16.79 11.04
C ALA A 393 -6.44 -16.68 11.55
N ARG A 394 -7.34 -16.05 10.79
CA ARG A 394 -8.79 -15.95 11.03
C ARG A 394 -9.60 -17.07 10.35
N VAL A 395 -9.00 -18.22 10.03
CA VAL A 395 -9.76 -19.40 9.59
C VAL A 395 -10.75 -19.82 10.68
N VAL A 396 -11.99 -19.39 10.43
CA VAL A 396 -13.30 -19.85 10.90
C VAL A 396 -13.31 -20.54 12.27
N PRO A 397 -13.87 -19.92 13.33
CA PRO A 397 -14.20 -20.69 14.54
C PRO A 397 -15.12 -21.82 14.09
N ALA A 398 -14.73 -23.07 14.36
CA ALA A 398 -15.52 -24.25 14.07
C ALA A 398 -16.98 -23.94 14.40
N LYS A 399 -17.89 -24.06 13.40
CA LYS A 399 -19.33 -23.87 13.60
C LYS A 399 -19.68 -24.59 14.90
N ARG A 400 -20.05 -23.84 15.95
CA ARG A 400 -20.63 -24.44 17.14
C ARG A 400 -21.82 -25.24 16.63
N GLU A 401 -21.80 -26.56 16.79
CA GLU A 401 -22.97 -27.38 16.59
C GLU A 401 -24.11 -26.75 17.37
N TYR A 402 -25.18 -26.40 16.66
CA TYR A 402 -26.37 -25.85 17.25
C TYR A 402 -26.95 -26.92 18.18
N LYS A 403 -26.81 -26.73 19.49
CA LYS A 403 -27.54 -27.52 20.49
C LYS A 403 -28.90 -26.85 20.70
N PRO A 404 -30.02 -27.50 20.35
CA PRO A 404 -31.34 -26.93 20.55
C PRO A 404 -31.54 -26.58 22.02
N GLY A 405 -32.04 -25.38 22.28
CA GLY A 405 -32.35 -24.94 23.65
C GLY A 405 -33.52 -25.72 24.24
N GLY A 406 -33.63 -25.79 25.57
CA GLY A 406 -34.67 -26.56 26.26
C GLY A 406 -36.12 -26.26 25.84
N ASN A 407 -36.39 -25.04 25.37
CA ASN A 407 -37.72 -24.67 24.84
C ASN A 407 -38.02 -25.31 23.48
N GLU A 408 -37.00 -25.61 22.68
CA GLU A 408 -37.13 -26.22 21.36
C GLU A 408 -37.35 -27.73 21.46
N ILE A 409 -36.67 -28.38 22.42
CA ILE A 409 -36.90 -29.77 22.81
C ILE A 409 -38.33 -29.93 23.37
N ALA A 410 -38.78 -29.00 24.21
CA ALA A 410 -40.15 -29.01 24.73
C ALA A 410 -41.20 -28.88 23.61
N ARG A 411 -40.91 -28.07 22.58
CA ARG A 411 -41.80 -27.88 21.43
C ARG A 411 -41.87 -29.13 20.55
N GLN A 412 -40.73 -29.77 20.28
CA GLN A 412 -40.69 -31.05 19.56
C GLN A 412 -41.40 -32.16 20.32
N ASN A 413 -41.24 -32.25 21.65
CA ASN A 413 -41.96 -33.24 22.46
C ASN A 413 -43.47 -33.02 22.41
N LEU A 414 -43.94 -31.76 22.49
CA LEU A 414 -45.36 -31.40 22.38
C LEU A 414 -45.95 -31.75 21.01
N GLU A 415 -45.22 -31.50 19.92
CA GLU A 415 -45.65 -31.90 18.57
C GLU A 415 -45.68 -33.42 18.39
N THR A 416 -44.72 -34.13 18.98
CA THR A 416 -44.68 -35.60 18.94
C THR A 416 -45.85 -36.21 19.73
N THR A 417 -46.19 -35.64 20.90
CA THR A 417 -47.36 -36.05 21.68
C THR A 417 -48.68 -35.75 20.94
N LYS A 418 -48.79 -34.59 20.26
CA LYS A 418 -49.96 -34.28 19.42
C LYS A 418 -50.15 -35.27 18.29
N ARG A 419 -49.08 -35.63 17.57
CA ARG A 419 -49.15 -36.64 16.50
C ARG A 419 -49.54 -38.02 17.00
N TYR A 420 -49.11 -38.38 18.22
CA TYR A 420 -49.54 -39.63 18.85
C TYR A 420 -51.02 -39.57 19.25
N GLN A 421 -51.52 -38.45 19.77
CA GLN A 421 -52.95 -38.28 20.05
C GLN A 421 -53.80 -38.30 18.78
N GLU A 422 -53.36 -37.64 17.70
CA GLU A 422 -54.05 -37.64 16.40
C GLU A 422 -54.09 -39.05 15.78
N ARG A 423 -53.00 -39.84 15.90
CA ARG A 423 -52.99 -41.25 15.49
C ARG A 423 -53.82 -42.16 16.39
N SER A 424 -53.91 -41.89 17.69
CA SER A 424 -54.78 -42.66 18.58
C SER A 424 -56.25 -42.38 18.33
N LEU A 425 -56.60 -41.16 17.90
CA LEU A 425 -57.98 -40.80 17.53
C LEU A 425 -58.36 -41.30 16.13
N SER A 426 -57.41 -41.47 15.20
CA SER A 426 -57.69 -42.02 13.87
C SER A 426 -57.82 -43.55 13.84
N VAL A 427 -57.45 -44.26 14.92
CA VAL A 427 -57.53 -45.73 15.00
C VAL A 427 -58.83 -46.19 15.68
N GLU A 428 -59.60 -45.29 16.28
CA GLU A 428 -60.92 -45.60 16.86
C GLU A 428 -62.08 -45.38 15.86
N ASP A 429 -61.86 -44.69 14.73
CA ASP A 429 -62.89 -44.39 13.70
C ASP A 429 -62.87 -45.34 12.47
N ASP A 430 -61.87 -46.23 12.32
CA ASP A 430 -61.67 -47.10 11.13
C ASP A 430 -62.07 -48.59 11.37
N LEU A 431 -63.02 -48.87 12.27
CA LEU A 431 -63.53 -50.24 12.52
C LEU A 431 -65.01 -50.46 12.13
N GLU A 432 -65.58 -49.60 11.29
CA GLU A 432 -66.83 -49.87 10.59
C GLU A 432 -66.68 -49.55 9.08
N ASP A 433 -67.03 -50.55 8.27
CA ASP A 433 -67.37 -50.48 6.84
C ASP A 433 -66.33 -50.85 5.74
N GLU A 434 -66.55 -52.08 5.26
CA GLU A 434 -66.76 -52.48 3.84
C GLU A 434 -65.56 -52.90 2.94
N GLU A 435 -65.49 -54.23 2.78
CA GLU A 435 -65.57 -55.03 1.54
C GLU A 435 -65.15 -54.44 0.17
N ASP A 436 -64.32 -55.27 -0.48
CA ASP A 436 -64.22 -55.58 -1.92
C ASP A 436 -63.60 -54.59 -2.92
N GLY A 437 -62.48 -55.03 -3.53
CA GLY A 437 -62.02 -54.50 -4.82
C GLY A 437 -60.57 -54.80 -5.19
N PHE A 438 -60.35 -55.95 -5.85
CA PHE A 438 -59.11 -56.45 -6.47
C PHE A 438 -58.24 -55.45 -7.25
N GLY A 439 -56.91 -55.68 -7.25
CA GLY A 439 -56.04 -55.32 -8.39
C GLY A 439 -54.55 -55.14 -8.08
N ASP A 440 -53.81 -56.25 -8.13
CA ASP A 440 -52.40 -56.48 -8.55
C ASP A 440 -51.28 -55.45 -8.30
N ASP A 441 -50.21 -56.01 -7.70
CA ASP A 441 -48.80 -55.95 -8.11
C ASP A 441 -48.11 -54.57 -8.22
N ASP A 442 -47.25 -54.23 -7.26
CA ASP A 442 -45.90 -54.81 -7.22
C ASP A 442 -45.11 -54.32 -5.99
N GLU A 443 -44.48 -55.32 -5.39
CA GLU A 443 -43.36 -55.37 -4.43
C GLU A 443 -42.28 -54.28 -4.64
N GLU A 444 -41.43 -53.91 -3.68
CA GLU A 444 -41.27 -54.24 -2.27
C GLU A 444 -40.30 -53.18 -1.70
N ASP A 445 -40.55 -52.85 -0.44
CA ASP A 445 -39.61 -52.23 0.48
C ASP A 445 -38.29 -53.00 0.55
N GLU A 446 -37.18 -52.35 0.95
CA GLU A 446 -36.66 -52.65 2.27
C GLU A 446 -35.46 -51.78 2.66
N VAL A 447 -35.68 -51.20 3.84
CA VAL A 447 -34.72 -50.70 4.80
C VAL A 447 -33.79 -51.83 5.26
N GLN A 448 -32.48 -51.62 5.25
CA GLN A 448 -31.56 -52.31 6.18
C GLN A 448 -30.54 -51.34 6.79
N ASP A 449 -30.85 -50.89 8.00
CA ASP A 449 -29.86 -50.81 9.10
C ASP A 449 -29.69 -52.26 9.65
N PRO A 450 -28.77 -52.63 10.57
CA PRO A 450 -27.54 -52.01 11.04
C PRO A 450 -26.32 -52.97 11.13
N ARG A 451 -25.16 -52.39 11.49
CA ARG A 451 -24.14 -52.96 12.41
C ARG A 451 -23.35 -54.20 11.93
N LYS A 452 -22.03 -54.04 11.75
CA LYS A 452 -20.97 -54.33 12.77
C LYS A 452 -19.61 -54.57 12.11
N ARG A 453 -18.59 -54.05 12.80
CA ARG A 453 -17.21 -54.58 12.94
C ARG A 453 -16.32 -54.41 11.71
N ALA A 454 -15.30 -53.56 11.81
CA ALA A 454 -13.93 -53.94 12.19
C ALA A 454 -13.31 -54.88 11.14
N ARG A 455 -12.17 -54.61 10.52
CA ARG A 455 -10.89 -54.15 11.08
C ARG A 455 -9.94 -53.97 9.88
N THR A 456 -9.02 -53.02 9.98
CA THR A 456 -7.61 -53.10 9.54
C THR A 456 -7.20 -54.10 8.45
N GLY A 457 -6.65 -53.55 7.38
CA GLY A 457 -5.61 -54.10 6.51
C GLY A 457 -4.94 -52.93 5.83
#